data_AF-A0AAD6ZPG8-F1
#
_entry.id   AF-A0AAD6ZPG8-F1
#
_cell.length_a   1.000
_cell.length_b   1.000
_cell.length_c   1.000
_cell.angle_alpha   90.00
_cell.angle_beta   90.00
_cell.angle_gamma   90.00
#
_symmetry.space_group_name_H-M   'P 1'
#
loop_
_entity.id
_entity.type
_entity.pdbx_description
1 polymer ?
#
loop_
_entity_poly.entity_id
_entity_poly.type
_entity_poly.pdbx_seq_one_letter_code
_entity_poly.pdbx_strand_id
1 'polypeptide(L)'
;MPSPTRLLALAALIVSATAIVPPGHQGLPNQPVDDVPAPKPDNDLIAQTAGQVDQKAAPPVDAPPNADVPPTGVTAVDGTIANATIAEASAARRRDVGRFGKRLSRFEKVFDGKPAGQHDASIEGTAYLTYTVVPNSTYNVQACLDWAATIDGCVFVNLYYEFNNELLDHVFSEKSNLKCAAYGDLHKASEKTNFGGQASYSQVGNETVPLTYITQSSGWGLDDLVVPDTPDGYELVFGPTGGANNAPGYMGFAFLDRYDVDACAALCNGRGVDPNGGGCAYFNIWRAVVNGVPTTYTCSMYYLVADESTAVNYGQGDLVVTLSRGYRRKDLLTDGGFEGYTACDDFCFTASYANWIGTSPAGGDLDASIFFFHNYAHTGHGSGLLGAAFGDDNKAGTLAPAHALQTDSGVSYVVQAFVSSAFSGASLEAGAKVEILWNGQSVATKTGFTGGYVFVEASVVAAGNDKLSFAGGAAPAWTFIDDVHVYKA
;
A
#
# COMPACT_ATOMS: atom_id res chain seq x y z
N MET A 1 -34.41 -32.43 -66.74
CA MET A 1 -33.25 -33.09 -66.10
C MET A 1 -32.03 -32.22 -66.38
N PRO A 2 -31.51 -31.46 -65.40
CA PRO A 2 -30.32 -30.63 -65.59
C PRO A 2 -29.03 -31.45 -65.38
N SER A 3 -28.01 -31.10 -66.17
CA SER A 3 -26.70 -31.77 -66.27
C SER A 3 -25.88 -31.77 -64.96
N PRO A 4 -25.17 -32.87 -64.61
CA PRO A 4 -24.34 -32.97 -63.41
C PRO A 4 -23.05 -32.12 -63.42
N THR A 5 -22.76 -31.38 -64.49
CA THR A 5 -21.56 -30.54 -64.63
C THR A 5 -21.67 -29.13 -64.03
N ARG A 6 -22.78 -28.77 -63.36
CA ARG A 6 -22.95 -27.46 -62.71
C ARG A 6 -22.80 -27.45 -61.18
N LEU A 7 -22.47 -28.58 -60.55
CA LEU A 7 -22.27 -28.68 -59.09
C LEU A 7 -20.81 -28.63 -58.63
N LEU A 8 -19.84 -28.41 -59.53
CA LEU A 8 -18.41 -28.31 -59.20
C LEU A 8 -17.86 -26.87 -59.24
N ALA A 9 -18.70 -25.87 -59.51
CA ALA A 9 -18.31 -24.46 -59.55
C ALA A 9 -18.67 -23.67 -58.27
N LEU A 10 -19.18 -24.33 -57.23
CA LEU A 10 -19.56 -23.71 -55.95
C LEU A 10 -18.82 -24.33 -54.74
N ALA A 11 -17.64 -24.91 -54.97
CA ALA A 11 -16.75 -25.46 -53.93
C ALA A 11 -15.33 -24.86 -54.00
N ALA A 12 -15.13 -23.77 -54.74
CA ALA A 12 -14.10 -22.80 -54.39
C ALA A 12 -14.70 -21.93 -53.27
N LEU A 13 -14.93 -22.53 -52.11
CA LEU A 13 -14.98 -21.74 -50.89
C LEU A 13 -13.62 -21.05 -50.88
N ILE A 14 -13.63 -19.77 -51.19
CA ILE A 14 -12.53 -18.86 -50.94
C ILE A 14 -12.34 -18.94 -49.43
N VAL A 15 -11.55 -19.91 -48.98
CA VAL A 15 -10.81 -19.81 -47.73
C VAL A 15 -9.82 -18.71 -48.05
N SER A 16 -10.28 -17.46 -47.99
CA SER A 16 -9.42 -16.34 -47.65
C SER A 16 -8.92 -16.66 -46.26
N ALA A 17 -7.94 -17.55 -46.16
CA ALA A 17 -7.06 -17.59 -45.03
C ALA A 17 -6.47 -16.18 -45.02
N THR A 18 -7.02 -15.31 -44.18
CA THR A 18 -6.42 -14.03 -43.85
C THR A 18 -5.04 -14.39 -43.34
N ALA A 19 -4.03 -14.29 -44.22
CA ALA A 19 -2.66 -14.58 -43.85
C ALA A 19 -2.33 -13.63 -42.70
N ILE A 20 -2.02 -14.20 -41.54
CA ILE A 20 -1.61 -13.39 -40.40
C ILE A 20 -0.28 -12.75 -40.78
N VAL A 21 -0.19 -11.43 -40.59
CA VAL A 21 1.05 -10.70 -40.71
C VAL A 21 1.75 -10.83 -39.36
N PRO A 22 2.96 -11.42 -39.28
CA PRO A 22 3.70 -11.56 -38.04
C PRO A 22 4.01 -10.21 -37.35
N PRO A 23 4.25 -10.18 -36.03
CA PRO A 23 4.60 -8.96 -35.30
C PRO A 23 5.78 -8.18 -35.91
N GLY A 24 6.85 -8.88 -36.33
CA GLY A 24 8.03 -8.28 -36.96
C GLY A 24 7.76 -7.60 -38.31
N HIS A 25 6.57 -7.79 -38.88
CA HIS A 25 6.09 -7.13 -40.09
C HIS A 25 4.94 -6.14 -39.81
N GLN A 26 4.83 -5.62 -38.58
CA GLN A 26 3.79 -4.70 -38.15
C GLN A 26 2.36 -5.27 -38.27
N GLY A 27 2.20 -6.57 -38.05
CA GLY A 27 0.86 -7.15 -37.96
C GLY A 27 0.06 -6.54 -36.82
N LEU A 28 -1.24 -6.33 -37.01
CA LEU A 28 -2.09 -5.78 -35.96
C LEU A 28 -2.64 -6.92 -35.09
N PRO A 29 -2.71 -6.74 -33.76
CA PRO A 29 -3.37 -7.70 -32.89
C PRO A 29 -4.85 -7.86 -33.27
N ASN A 30 -5.41 -9.05 -33.07
CA ASN A 30 -6.82 -9.34 -33.34
C ASN A 30 -7.78 -8.59 -32.40
N GLN A 31 -7.31 -8.09 -31.27
CA GLN A 31 -8.04 -7.16 -30.40
C GLN A 31 -7.15 -5.95 -30.09
N PRO A 32 -7.65 -4.71 -30.25
CA PRO A 32 -6.90 -3.53 -29.83
C PRO A 32 -6.69 -3.55 -28.31
N VAL A 33 -5.66 -2.87 -27.85
CA VAL A 33 -5.47 -2.58 -26.42
C VAL A 33 -6.47 -1.49 -26.05
N ASP A 34 -7.37 -1.78 -25.10
CA ASP A 34 -8.36 -0.82 -24.65
C ASP A 34 -7.71 0.16 -23.66
N ASP A 35 -7.67 1.45 -24.01
CA ASP A 35 -7.30 2.52 -23.08
C ASP A 35 -8.40 2.71 -22.04
N VAL A 36 -8.31 2.01 -20.91
CA VAL A 36 -9.20 2.24 -19.78
C VAL A 36 -8.67 3.44 -18.97
N PRO A 37 -9.44 4.54 -18.83
CA PRO A 37 -9.00 5.67 -18.04
C PRO A 37 -8.73 5.24 -16.60
N ALA A 38 -7.52 5.51 -16.12
CA ALA A 38 -7.12 5.15 -14.77
C ALA A 38 -7.99 5.90 -13.73
N PRO A 39 -8.51 5.20 -12.71
CA PRO A 39 -9.36 5.80 -11.68
C PRO A 39 -8.60 6.89 -10.91
N LYS A 40 -9.35 7.86 -10.36
CA LYS A 40 -8.86 8.95 -9.51
C LYS A 40 -9.53 8.89 -8.14
N PRO A 41 -8.94 9.53 -7.10
CA PRO A 41 -9.52 9.57 -5.77
C PRO A 41 -10.94 10.14 -5.73
N ASP A 42 -11.82 9.45 -5.02
CA ASP A 42 -13.17 9.94 -4.67
C ASP A 42 -13.10 10.74 -3.37
N ASN A 43 -12.80 12.03 -3.49
CA ASN A 43 -12.61 12.92 -2.36
C ASN A 43 -13.91 13.12 -1.55
N ASP A 44 -15.07 13.08 -2.20
CA ASP A 44 -16.36 13.23 -1.54
C ASP A 44 -16.65 12.02 -0.66
N LEU A 45 -16.43 10.81 -1.16
CA LEU A 45 -16.55 9.58 -0.38
C LEU A 45 -15.60 9.58 0.83
N ILE A 46 -14.35 10.01 0.65
CA ILE A 46 -13.38 10.13 1.74
C ILE A 46 -13.88 11.10 2.82
N ALA A 47 -14.33 12.30 2.44
CA ALA A 47 -14.86 13.26 3.42
C ALA A 47 -16.09 12.74 4.16
N GLN A 48 -17.03 12.16 3.41
CA GLN A 48 -18.25 11.60 3.98
C GLN A 48 -17.92 10.50 5.00
N THR A 49 -16.96 9.63 4.68
CA THR A 49 -16.53 8.55 5.57
C THR A 49 -15.79 9.10 6.79
N ALA A 50 -14.96 10.13 6.61
CA ALA A 50 -14.21 10.75 7.72
C ALA A 50 -15.16 11.35 8.76
N GLY A 51 -16.33 11.85 8.33
CA GLY A 51 -17.38 12.31 9.23
C GLY A 51 -18.16 11.20 9.96
N GLN A 52 -17.98 9.94 9.59
CA GLN A 52 -18.69 8.79 10.18
C GLN A 52 -17.82 7.97 11.13
N VAL A 53 -16.49 7.96 10.96
CA VAL A 53 -15.60 7.20 11.84
C VAL A 53 -15.41 7.91 13.18
N ASP A 54 -15.42 7.11 14.24
CA ASP A 54 -14.99 7.53 15.57
C ASP A 54 -13.76 6.72 15.97
N GLN A 55 -12.60 7.39 15.95
CA GLN A 55 -11.31 6.79 16.29
C GLN A 55 -10.81 7.21 17.68
N LYS A 56 -11.71 7.69 18.55
CA LYS A 56 -11.37 8.16 19.90
C LYS A 56 -11.49 7.08 20.96
N ALA A 57 -11.60 5.81 20.54
CA ALA A 57 -11.75 4.69 21.44
C ALA A 57 -10.56 4.59 22.42
N ALA A 58 -10.86 4.79 23.69
CA ALA A 58 -9.96 4.54 24.80
C ALA A 58 -9.94 3.04 25.13
N PRO A 59 -8.93 2.53 25.86
CA PRO A 59 -8.95 1.15 26.30
C PRO A 59 -10.14 0.90 27.23
N PRO A 60 -10.57 -0.35 27.39
CA PRO A 60 -11.54 -0.74 28.41
C PRO A 60 -11.15 -0.19 29.79
N VAL A 61 -12.15 0.13 30.62
CA VAL A 61 -11.95 0.71 31.96
C VAL A 61 -11.09 -0.19 32.86
N ASP A 62 -11.06 -1.49 32.56
CA ASP A 62 -10.31 -2.53 33.27
C ASP A 62 -8.95 -2.88 32.66
N ALA A 63 -8.53 -2.21 31.58
CA ALA A 63 -7.20 -2.43 31.00
C ALA A 63 -6.10 -2.06 32.02
N PRO A 64 -5.07 -2.89 32.22
CA PRO A 64 -3.99 -2.58 33.15
C PRO A 64 -3.10 -1.44 32.64
N PRO A 65 -2.44 -0.67 33.54
CA PRO A 65 -1.41 0.28 33.14
C PRO A 65 -0.23 -0.45 32.49
N ASN A 66 0.49 0.24 31.61
CA ASN A 66 1.64 -0.30 30.87
C ASN A 66 1.29 -1.49 29.96
N ALA A 67 0.04 -1.60 29.51
CA ALA A 67 -0.30 -2.51 28.43
C ALA A 67 0.50 -2.15 27.17
N ASP A 68 0.88 -3.16 26.38
CA ASP A 68 1.53 -2.95 25.09
C ASP A 68 0.64 -2.07 24.19
N VAL A 69 1.27 -1.29 23.33
CA VAL A 69 0.56 -0.49 22.33
C VAL A 69 -0.21 -1.46 21.43
N PRO A 70 -1.53 -1.31 21.25
CA PRO A 70 -2.30 -2.21 20.42
C PRO A 70 -1.86 -2.05 18.96
N PRO A 71 -1.98 -3.11 18.12
CA PRO A 71 -1.74 -2.99 16.68
C PRO A 71 -2.61 -1.90 16.05
N THR A 72 -2.14 -1.32 14.94
CA THR A 72 -2.86 -0.27 14.22
C THR A 72 -4.22 -0.76 13.72
N GLY A 73 -5.28 -0.07 14.13
CA GLY A 73 -6.66 -0.34 13.73
C GLY A 73 -6.98 0.23 12.35
N VAL A 74 -7.77 -0.51 11.57
CA VAL A 74 -8.38 -0.08 10.31
C VAL A 74 -9.86 0.15 10.56
N THR A 75 -10.28 1.42 10.51
CA THR A 75 -11.64 1.82 10.89
C THR A 75 -12.57 2.02 9.70
N ALA A 76 -12.02 2.11 8.49
CA ALA A 76 -12.80 2.08 7.25
C ALA A 76 -11.94 1.62 6.07
N VAL A 77 -12.58 1.01 5.08
CA VAL A 77 -11.99 0.66 3.78
C VAL A 77 -13.00 1.03 2.70
N ASP A 78 -12.59 1.89 1.77
CA ASP A 78 -13.40 2.32 0.62
C ASP A 78 -14.81 2.80 0.99
N GLY A 79 -14.90 3.57 2.08
CA GLY A 79 -16.15 4.10 2.60
C GLY A 79 -16.99 3.13 3.45
N THR A 80 -16.55 1.88 3.59
CA THR A 80 -17.20 0.91 4.49
C THR A 80 -16.49 0.92 5.84
N ILE A 81 -17.25 1.15 6.93
CA ILE A 81 -16.71 1.09 8.30
C ILE A 81 -16.20 -0.33 8.58
N ALA A 82 -15.00 -0.41 9.12
CA ALA A 82 -14.31 -1.65 9.44
C ALA A 82 -13.91 -1.65 10.92
N ASN A 83 -13.71 -2.84 11.47
CA ASN A 83 -13.07 -3.03 12.77
C ASN A 83 -12.04 -4.16 12.62
N ALA A 84 -11.00 -3.86 11.86
CA ALA A 84 -9.90 -4.77 11.61
C ALA A 84 -8.62 -4.19 12.22
N THR A 85 -7.61 -5.03 12.41
CA THR A 85 -6.28 -4.61 12.86
C THR A 85 -5.25 -5.13 11.90
N ILE A 86 -4.22 -4.33 11.63
CA ILE A 86 -3.06 -4.77 10.86
C ILE A 86 -2.09 -5.39 11.84
N ALA A 87 -1.76 -6.67 11.65
CA ALA A 87 -0.75 -7.32 12.46
C ALA A 87 0.57 -6.52 12.34
N GLU A 88 1.22 -6.25 13.47
CA GLU A 88 2.42 -5.42 13.48
C GLU A 88 3.46 -5.95 12.49
N ALA A 89 3.73 -5.17 11.44
CA ALA A 89 4.76 -5.48 10.46
C ALA A 89 6.18 -5.35 11.06
N SER A 90 6.32 -4.81 12.28
CA SER A 90 7.59 -4.32 12.81
C SER A 90 7.83 -4.61 14.30
N ALA A 91 7.62 -5.85 14.74
CA ALA A 91 8.23 -6.34 15.99
C ALA A 91 9.77 -6.44 15.92
N ALA A 92 10.38 -6.28 14.73
CA ALA A 92 11.81 -6.50 14.50
C ALA A 92 12.66 -5.21 14.34
N ARG A 93 12.07 -4.01 14.33
CA ARG A 93 12.88 -2.77 14.30
C ARG A 93 13.53 -2.60 15.68
N ARG A 94 14.78 -3.03 15.80
CA ARG A 94 15.61 -2.86 17.01
C ARG A 94 15.57 -1.39 17.40
N ARG A 95 14.99 -1.09 18.55
CA ARG A 95 15.01 0.25 19.17
C ARG A 95 16.44 0.75 19.18
N ASP A 96 16.73 1.79 18.41
CA ASP A 96 18.03 2.46 18.50
C ASP A 96 18.08 3.21 19.83
N VAL A 97 18.71 2.58 20.83
CA VAL A 97 18.81 3.07 22.21
C VAL A 97 19.47 4.46 22.28
N GLY A 98 20.18 4.88 21.23
CA GLY A 98 20.79 6.21 21.14
C GLY A 98 19.80 7.39 21.01
N ARG A 99 18.53 7.17 20.63
CA ARG A 99 17.56 8.27 20.39
C ARG A 99 16.77 8.73 21.63
N PHE A 100 16.76 7.99 22.73
CA PHE A 100 15.88 8.28 23.88
C PHE A 100 16.17 9.61 24.57
N GLY A 101 17.45 9.92 24.84
CA GLY A 101 17.83 11.10 25.62
C GLY A 101 17.53 12.45 24.95
N LYS A 102 17.48 12.50 23.61
CA LYS A 102 17.17 13.73 22.86
C LYS A 102 15.68 14.02 22.75
N ARG A 103 14.81 13.03 22.97
CA ARG A 103 13.36 13.17 22.79
C ARG A 103 12.70 13.87 23.99
N LEU A 104 13.19 13.62 25.20
CA LEU A 104 12.64 14.18 26.44
C LEU A 104 12.71 15.70 26.51
N SER A 105 13.80 16.30 26.02
CA SER A 105 13.98 17.76 26.04
C SER A 105 13.09 18.52 25.06
N ARG A 106 12.29 17.82 24.25
CA ARG A 106 11.43 18.42 23.21
C ARG A 106 9.96 18.48 23.59
N PHE A 107 9.56 17.87 24.71
CA PHE A 107 8.18 17.97 25.18
C PHE A 107 7.94 19.35 25.79
N GLU A 108 6.99 20.08 25.21
CA GLU A 108 6.52 21.36 25.69
C GLU A 108 5.10 21.23 26.23
N LYS A 109 4.76 22.07 27.21
CA LYS A 109 3.40 22.10 27.74
C LYS A 109 2.47 22.73 26.71
N VAL A 110 1.45 21.99 26.27
CA VAL A 110 0.44 22.44 25.32
C VAL A 110 -0.72 23.13 26.04
N PHE A 111 -1.14 22.61 27.20
CA PHE A 111 -2.16 23.24 28.03
C PHE A 111 -2.01 22.90 29.51
N ASP A 112 -2.46 23.83 30.35
CA ASP A 112 -2.55 23.63 31.80
C ASP A 112 -3.84 22.91 32.20
N GLY A 113 -3.76 22.22 33.34
CA GLY A 113 -4.94 21.71 34.04
C GLY A 113 -5.65 22.79 34.83
N LYS A 114 -6.92 22.54 35.16
CA LYS A 114 -7.65 23.41 36.10
C LYS A 114 -7.00 23.38 37.49
N PRO A 115 -7.22 24.42 38.32
CA PRO A 115 -6.74 24.44 39.71
C PRO A 115 -7.20 23.21 40.50
N ALA A 116 -6.38 22.79 41.47
CA ALA A 116 -6.71 21.68 42.36
C ALA A 116 -8.08 21.87 43.03
N GLY A 117 -8.86 20.79 43.11
CA GLY A 117 -10.21 20.81 43.64
C GLY A 117 -11.31 21.19 42.64
N GLN A 118 -10.98 21.50 41.38
CA GLN A 118 -11.96 21.72 40.32
C GLN A 118 -12.06 20.51 39.38
N HIS A 119 -13.29 20.17 38.98
CA HIS A 119 -13.53 19.16 37.95
C HIS A 119 -12.95 19.59 36.60
N ASP A 120 -12.18 18.69 36.02
CA ASP A 120 -11.53 18.81 34.72
C ASP A 120 -11.92 17.60 33.84
N ALA A 121 -11.35 17.52 32.64
CA ALA A 121 -11.52 16.40 31.74
C ALA A 121 -10.19 15.93 31.14
N SER A 122 -10.05 14.64 30.86
CA SER A 122 -8.93 14.12 30.07
C SER A 122 -9.20 14.23 28.58
N ILE A 123 -8.14 14.09 27.79
CA ILE A 123 -8.22 14.03 26.34
C ILE A 123 -9.00 12.79 25.90
N GLU A 124 -9.93 13.00 24.98
CA GLU A 124 -10.63 11.98 24.22
C GLU A 124 -10.32 12.24 22.73
N GLY A 125 -9.17 11.71 22.31
CA GLY A 125 -8.53 12.01 21.03
C GLY A 125 -8.20 10.75 20.25
N THR A 126 -7.89 10.92 18.97
CA THR A 126 -7.42 9.86 18.07
C THR A 126 -5.98 9.45 18.36
N ALA A 127 -5.48 8.40 17.71
CA ALA A 127 -4.12 7.89 17.89
C ALA A 127 -3.73 7.58 19.35
N TYR A 128 -4.67 7.10 20.17
CA TYR A 128 -4.35 6.58 21.49
C TYR A 128 -3.35 5.43 21.39
N LEU A 129 -2.28 5.45 22.19
CA LEU A 129 -1.26 4.41 22.20
C LEU A 129 -1.42 3.48 23.41
N THR A 130 -1.30 4.02 24.61
CA THR A 130 -1.40 3.27 25.88
C THR A 130 -1.46 4.26 27.04
N TYR A 131 -1.56 3.77 28.27
CA TYR A 131 -1.47 4.58 29.48
C TYR A 131 -0.63 3.92 30.55
N THR A 132 -0.13 4.73 31.47
CA THR A 132 0.46 4.28 32.73
C THR A 132 -0.08 5.09 33.90
N VAL A 133 0.29 4.68 35.10
CA VAL A 133 0.16 5.48 36.31
C VAL A 133 1.55 5.82 36.85
N VAL A 134 1.76 7.08 37.20
CA VAL A 134 3.06 7.58 37.70
C VAL A 134 2.93 7.97 39.17
N PRO A 135 4.02 8.08 39.95
CA PRO A 135 3.93 8.44 41.36
C PRO A 135 3.12 9.72 41.60
N ASN A 136 2.10 9.65 42.46
CA ASN A 136 1.18 10.76 42.77
C ASN A 136 1.53 11.56 44.03
N SER A 137 2.71 11.36 44.63
CA SER A 137 3.19 12.18 45.75
C SER A 137 3.29 13.66 45.37
N THR A 138 3.50 13.92 44.09
CA THR A 138 3.43 15.23 43.43
C THR A 138 2.80 15.02 42.05
N TYR A 139 2.44 16.13 41.39
CA TYR A 139 2.05 16.08 39.98
C TYR A 139 3.30 15.83 39.10
N ASN A 140 3.71 14.56 39.00
CA ASN A 140 5.02 14.15 38.49
C ASN A 140 5.07 14.08 36.95
N VAL A 141 5.22 15.27 36.33
CA VAL A 141 5.37 15.41 34.87
C VAL A 141 6.58 14.63 34.35
N GLN A 142 7.72 14.69 35.03
CA GLN A 142 8.96 14.08 34.53
C GLN A 142 8.81 12.55 34.39
N ALA A 143 8.21 11.87 35.37
CA ALA A 143 7.97 10.43 35.27
C ALA A 143 7.05 10.06 34.09
N CYS A 144 6.05 10.89 33.80
CA CYS A 144 5.16 10.70 32.65
C CYS A 144 5.91 10.87 31.33
N LEU A 145 6.75 11.90 31.21
CA LEU A 145 7.58 12.13 30.01
C LEU A 145 8.64 11.04 29.83
N ASP A 146 9.30 10.61 30.91
CA ASP A 146 10.29 9.52 30.89
C ASP A 146 9.68 8.23 30.36
N TRP A 147 8.47 7.89 30.82
CA TRP A 147 7.71 6.75 30.32
C TRP A 147 7.31 6.94 28.85
N ALA A 148 6.78 8.11 28.48
CA ALA A 148 6.38 8.42 27.11
C ALA A 148 7.51 8.24 26.09
N ALA A 149 8.74 8.61 26.47
CA ALA A 149 9.90 8.44 25.62
C ALA A 149 10.21 6.96 25.31
N THR A 150 9.78 6.02 26.15
CA THR A 150 9.96 4.57 25.91
C THR A 150 8.97 3.98 24.91
N ILE A 151 7.90 4.70 24.60
CA ILE A 151 6.83 4.28 23.70
C ILE A 151 7.16 4.76 22.28
N ASP A 152 7.18 3.81 21.35
CA ASP A 152 7.37 4.16 19.95
C ASP A 152 6.18 4.97 19.43
N GLY A 153 6.44 5.97 18.60
CA GLY A 153 5.39 6.86 18.09
C GLY A 153 4.79 7.86 19.10
N CYS A 154 5.13 7.85 20.40
CA CYS A 154 4.55 8.80 21.36
C CYS A 154 4.99 10.25 21.10
N VAL A 155 4.05 11.13 20.76
CA VAL A 155 4.29 12.56 20.51
C VAL A 155 3.58 13.47 21.50
N PHE A 156 2.61 12.94 22.24
CA PHE A 156 1.82 13.70 23.20
C PHE A 156 1.45 12.84 24.39
N VAL A 157 1.40 13.45 25.57
CA VAL A 157 0.82 12.86 26.77
C VAL A 157 -0.20 13.78 27.42
N ASN A 158 -1.28 13.18 27.92
CA ASN A 158 -2.20 13.81 28.85
C ASN A 158 -1.98 13.24 30.25
N LEU A 159 -1.55 14.11 31.18
CA LEU A 159 -1.35 13.77 32.58
C LEU A 159 -2.54 14.31 33.39
N TYR A 160 -3.17 13.49 34.23
CA TYR A 160 -4.33 13.91 35.02
C TYR A 160 -4.54 13.02 36.24
N TYR A 161 -5.25 13.54 37.26
CA TYR A 161 -5.75 12.70 38.33
C TYR A 161 -7.11 12.12 37.96
N GLU A 162 -7.31 10.82 38.18
CA GLU A 162 -8.60 10.14 38.09
C GLU A 162 -8.98 9.57 39.44
N PHE A 163 -9.95 10.17 40.11
CA PHE A 163 -10.40 9.75 41.44
C PHE A 163 -11.54 8.75 41.37
N ASN A 164 -11.74 8.01 42.47
CA ASN A 164 -12.80 7.02 42.63
C ASN A 164 -12.74 5.91 41.57
N ASN A 165 -11.53 5.43 41.25
CA ASN A 165 -11.33 4.30 40.37
C ASN A 165 -10.77 3.12 41.20
N GLU A 166 -11.62 2.13 41.52
CA GLU A 166 -11.27 0.98 42.36
C GLU A 166 -9.97 0.29 41.91
N LEU A 167 -9.75 0.18 40.59
CA LEU A 167 -8.56 -0.47 40.05
C LEU A 167 -7.29 0.33 40.33
N LEU A 168 -7.33 1.65 40.13
CA LEU A 168 -6.20 2.54 40.42
C LEU A 168 -5.95 2.69 41.93
N ASP A 169 -7.04 2.74 42.71
CA ASP A 169 -7.01 2.99 44.15
C ASP A 169 -6.54 1.76 44.94
N HIS A 170 -6.86 0.55 44.48
CA HIS A 170 -6.72 -0.68 45.29
C HIS A 170 -6.07 -1.86 44.59
N VAL A 171 -6.23 -2.01 43.27
CA VAL A 171 -5.84 -3.24 42.56
C VAL A 171 -4.46 -3.15 41.95
N PHE A 172 -4.17 -2.07 41.21
CA PHE A 172 -2.87 -1.90 40.58
C PHE A 172 -1.77 -1.61 41.60
N SER A 173 -0.61 -2.21 41.37
CA SER A 173 0.51 -2.25 42.33
C SER A 173 1.08 -0.88 42.68
N GLU A 174 0.94 0.05 41.75
CA GLU A 174 1.44 1.42 41.78
C GLU A 174 0.66 2.29 42.75
N LYS A 175 -0.59 1.92 43.07
CA LYS A 175 -1.52 2.65 43.97
C LYS A 175 -1.54 4.16 43.71
N SER A 176 -1.53 4.51 42.43
CA SER A 176 -1.51 5.88 41.97
C SER A 176 -2.72 6.15 41.10
N ASN A 177 -3.37 7.27 41.38
CA ASN A 177 -4.45 7.82 40.59
C ASN A 177 -3.97 8.91 39.61
N LEU A 178 -2.66 9.14 39.49
CA LEU A 178 -2.08 10.06 38.52
C LEU A 178 -1.78 9.31 37.22
N LYS A 179 -2.70 9.44 36.27
CA LYS A 179 -2.72 8.74 34.99
C LYS A 179 -1.98 9.55 33.93
N CYS A 180 -1.11 8.88 33.18
CA CYS A 180 -0.38 9.43 32.03
C CYS A 180 -0.81 8.65 30.79
N ALA A 181 -1.61 9.27 29.93
CA ALA A 181 -2.07 8.67 28.67
C ALA A 181 -1.22 9.16 27.51
N ALA A 182 -0.69 8.25 26.69
CA ALA A 182 0.17 8.53 25.54
C ALA A 182 -0.59 8.45 24.21
N TYR A 183 -0.25 9.36 23.30
CA TYR A 183 -0.87 9.51 21.99
C TYR A 183 0.18 9.66 20.89
N GLY A 184 -0.17 9.18 19.70
CA GLY A 184 0.60 9.28 18.46
C GLY A 184 0.37 10.56 17.66
N ASP A 185 -0.49 11.47 18.14
CA ASP A 185 -0.69 12.80 17.57
C ASP A 185 -0.80 13.89 18.66
N LEU A 186 -0.72 15.16 18.25
CA LEU A 186 -0.83 16.33 19.10
C LEU A 186 -2.29 16.68 19.37
N HIS A 187 -2.63 16.88 20.64
CA HIS A 187 -3.96 17.26 21.08
C HIS A 187 -3.99 18.63 21.78
N LYS A 188 -5.16 19.27 21.77
CA LYS A 188 -5.41 20.59 22.37
C LYS A 188 -6.39 20.48 23.53
N ALA A 189 -6.43 21.53 24.35
CA ALA A 189 -7.34 21.61 25.49
C ALA A 189 -8.83 21.48 25.12
N SER A 190 -9.22 21.81 23.87
CA SER A 190 -10.58 21.66 23.36
C SER A 190 -11.03 20.20 23.25
N GLU A 191 -10.10 19.25 23.25
CA GLU A 191 -10.38 17.81 23.18
C GLU A 191 -10.51 17.17 24.58
N LYS A 192 -10.51 17.99 25.65
CA LYS A 192 -10.77 17.54 27.02
C LYS A 192 -12.27 17.30 27.22
N THR A 193 -12.77 16.17 26.75
CA THR A 193 -14.21 15.85 26.79
C THR A 193 -14.57 14.66 27.69
N ASN A 194 -13.59 13.86 28.12
CA ASN A 194 -13.83 12.79 29.09
C ASN A 194 -13.76 13.34 30.53
N PHE A 195 -14.91 13.51 31.19
CA PHE A 195 -14.99 14.01 32.58
C PHE A 195 -14.93 12.88 33.64
N GLY A 196 -14.83 11.62 33.23
CA GLY A 196 -15.15 10.46 34.07
C GLY A 196 -16.67 10.21 34.11
N GLY A 197 -17.17 9.76 35.27
CA GLY A 197 -18.59 9.49 35.49
C GLY A 197 -18.96 8.01 35.51
N GLN A 198 -17.98 7.11 35.39
CA GLN A 198 -18.19 5.67 35.48
C GLN A 198 -18.23 5.23 36.95
N ALA A 199 -19.09 4.26 37.28
CA ALA A 199 -19.04 3.56 38.56
C ALA A 199 -17.98 2.46 38.47
N SER A 200 -16.89 2.59 39.22
CA SER A 200 -15.81 1.59 39.25
C SER A 200 -15.96 0.60 40.40
N TYR A 201 -16.50 1.05 41.53
CA TYR A 201 -16.68 0.25 42.74
C TYR A 201 -17.92 -0.65 42.64
N SER A 202 -17.81 -1.87 43.16
CA SER A 202 -18.97 -2.75 43.32
C SER A 202 -20.00 -2.16 44.27
N GLN A 203 -21.29 -2.21 43.90
CA GLN A 203 -22.37 -1.78 44.79
C GLN A 203 -22.50 -2.75 45.98
N VAL A 204 -22.29 -2.24 47.20
CA VAL A 204 -22.51 -2.99 48.44
C VAL A 204 -23.78 -2.48 49.12
N GLY A 205 -24.85 -3.27 49.04
CA GLY A 205 -26.15 -2.92 49.63
C GLY A 205 -26.80 -1.70 48.95
N ASN A 206 -27.19 -0.71 49.76
CA ASN A 206 -27.88 0.52 49.31
C ASN A 206 -26.94 1.75 49.28
N GLU A 207 -25.62 1.54 49.32
CA GLU A 207 -24.66 2.66 49.26
C GLU A 207 -24.61 3.27 47.86
N THR A 208 -24.55 4.60 47.81
CA THR A 208 -24.32 5.34 46.56
C THR A 208 -22.88 5.11 46.11
N VAL A 209 -22.71 4.40 45.00
CA VAL A 209 -21.39 4.15 44.42
C VAL A 209 -20.80 5.48 43.92
N PRO A 210 -19.60 5.89 44.37
CA PRO A 210 -18.98 7.11 43.87
C PRO A 210 -18.62 6.95 42.39
N LEU A 211 -18.90 7.99 41.60
CA LEU A 211 -18.50 8.04 40.20
C LEU A 211 -17.05 8.54 40.09
N THR A 212 -16.33 8.04 39.09
CA THR A 212 -15.01 8.55 38.72
C THR A 212 -15.09 10.02 38.33
N TYR A 213 -14.03 10.78 38.59
CA TYR A 213 -13.92 12.15 38.09
C TYR A 213 -12.46 12.55 37.86
N ILE A 214 -12.26 13.49 36.95
CA ILE A 214 -10.93 13.94 36.52
C ILE A 214 -10.62 15.33 37.06
N THR A 215 -9.36 15.58 37.45
CA THR A 215 -8.87 16.92 37.81
C THR A 215 -7.46 17.17 37.28
N GLN A 216 -7.07 18.46 37.25
CA GLN A 216 -5.71 18.91 36.93
C GLN A 216 -5.14 18.28 35.65
N SER A 217 -5.92 18.22 34.58
CA SER A 217 -5.54 17.55 33.34
C SER A 217 -4.67 18.47 32.47
N SER A 218 -3.38 18.17 32.35
CA SER A 218 -2.41 18.93 31.54
C SER A 218 -1.93 18.12 30.34
N GLY A 219 -1.53 18.82 29.28
CA GLY A 219 -1.06 18.24 28.03
C GLY A 219 0.37 18.63 27.75
N TRP A 220 1.18 17.67 27.31
CA TRP A 220 2.57 17.86 26.95
C TRP A 220 2.82 17.20 25.61
N GLY A 221 3.32 17.94 24.63
CA GLY A 221 3.50 17.47 23.26
C GLY A 221 4.87 17.86 22.73
N LEU A 222 5.34 17.13 21.73
CA LEU A 222 6.51 17.55 20.96
C LEU A 222 6.19 18.81 20.14
N ASP A 223 7.23 19.60 19.87
CA ASP A 223 7.19 20.77 18.99
C ASP A 223 6.79 20.43 17.54
N ASP A 224 7.07 19.20 17.11
CA ASP A 224 6.64 18.64 15.83
C ASP A 224 6.45 17.12 15.95
N LEU A 225 5.74 16.54 14.99
CA LEU A 225 5.56 15.09 14.92
C LEU A 225 6.86 14.38 14.55
N VAL A 226 7.01 13.15 15.03
CA VAL A 226 8.15 12.32 14.62
C VAL A 226 8.05 12.04 13.12
N VAL A 227 9.12 12.31 12.38
CA VAL A 227 9.23 11.88 10.99
C VAL A 227 9.27 10.34 10.99
N PRO A 228 8.27 9.66 10.41
CA PRO A 228 8.23 8.21 10.41
C PRO A 228 9.35 7.67 9.52
N ASP A 229 9.93 6.55 9.95
CA ASP A 229 10.89 5.81 9.15
C ASP A 229 10.19 5.24 7.90
N THR A 230 10.91 5.19 6.77
CA THR A 230 10.40 4.58 5.54
C THR A 230 10.16 3.08 5.73
N PRO A 231 9.02 2.53 5.26
CA PRO A 231 8.78 1.09 5.27
C PRO A 231 9.82 0.32 4.47
N ASP A 232 10.14 -0.89 4.94
CA ASP A 232 10.99 -1.81 4.16
C ASP A 232 10.34 -2.13 2.81
N GLY A 233 11.13 -2.23 1.75
CA GLY A 233 10.62 -2.35 0.38
C GLY A 233 10.03 -1.07 -0.23
N TYR A 234 10.02 0.06 0.49
CA TYR A 234 9.54 1.35 0.00
C TYR A 234 10.64 2.42 -0.02
N GLU A 235 10.37 3.50 -0.75
CA GLU A 235 11.10 4.77 -0.66
C GLU A 235 10.13 5.96 -0.54
N LEU A 236 10.56 6.98 0.20
CA LEU A 236 9.83 8.24 0.31
C LEU A 236 9.97 9.02 -1.01
N VAL A 237 8.85 9.35 -1.64
CA VAL A 237 8.80 10.17 -2.85
C VAL A 237 8.72 11.65 -2.50
N PHE A 238 7.83 12.02 -1.56
CA PHE A 238 7.68 13.40 -1.09
C PHE A 238 7.09 13.48 0.31
N GLY A 239 7.19 14.68 0.91
CA GLY A 239 6.47 15.08 2.11
C GLY A 239 7.34 15.25 3.36
N PRO A 240 6.76 15.76 4.46
CA PRO A 240 5.34 16.10 4.62
C PRO A 240 4.89 17.33 3.82
N THR A 241 3.66 17.31 3.29
CA THR A 241 2.98 18.47 2.69
C THR A 241 1.56 18.64 3.24
N GLY A 242 0.87 19.71 2.83
CA GLY A 242 -0.55 19.94 3.14
C GLY A 242 -1.54 19.36 2.11
N GLY A 243 -1.05 18.68 1.07
CA GLY A 243 -1.89 18.17 -0.02
C GLY A 243 -1.75 16.67 -0.21
N ALA A 244 -2.86 15.97 -0.37
CA ALA A 244 -2.93 14.56 -0.76
C ALA A 244 -2.93 14.41 -2.28
N ASN A 245 -2.52 13.24 -2.77
CA ASN A 245 -2.49 12.97 -4.20
C ASN A 245 -3.91 12.93 -4.80
N ASN A 246 -4.11 13.63 -5.91
CA ASN A 246 -5.23 13.47 -6.83
C ASN A 246 -4.68 13.00 -8.19
N ALA A 247 -4.25 11.74 -8.22
CA ALA A 247 -3.51 11.14 -9.31
C ALA A 247 -4.29 9.97 -9.96
N PRO A 248 -4.01 9.63 -11.23
CA PRO A 248 -4.51 8.40 -11.84
C PRO A 248 -3.98 7.15 -11.12
N GLY A 249 -4.66 6.02 -11.35
CA GLY A 249 -4.28 4.71 -10.82
C GLY A 249 -4.77 4.45 -9.42
N TYR A 250 -5.78 5.19 -8.96
CA TYR A 250 -6.34 5.11 -7.62
C TYR A 250 -7.00 3.76 -7.36
N MET A 251 -6.47 3.03 -6.39
CA MET A 251 -6.96 1.73 -6.00
C MET A 251 -7.95 1.78 -4.85
N GLY A 252 -8.19 2.93 -4.22
CA GLY A 252 -9.04 3.05 -3.02
C GLY A 252 -8.29 3.61 -1.81
N PHE A 253 -8.95 3.57 -0.64
CA PHE A 253 -8.39 4.07 0.61
C PHE A 253 -8.75 3.23 1.82
N ALA A 254 -7.96 3.37 2.88
CA ALA A 254 -8.29 2.91 4.21
C ALA A 254 -8.07 4.01 5.24
N PHE A 255 -8.82 3.96 6.34
CA PHE A 255 -8.60 4.79 7.51
C PHE A 255 -7.91 4.00 8.60
N LEU A 256 -6.80 4.53 9.09
CA LEU A 256 -6.03 4.03 10.22
C LEU A 256 -6.37 4.84 11.46
N ASP A 257 -6.31 4.21 12.64
CA ASP A 257 -6.55 4.87 13.94
C ASP A 257 -5.41 5.79 14.40
N ARG A 258 -4.25 5.69 13.74
CA ARG A 258 -3.03 6.49 13.97
C ARG A 258 -2.24 6.68 12.68
N TYR A 259 -1.32 7.65 12.68
CA TYR A 259 -0.40 7.87 11.56
C TYR A 259 0.68 6.77 11.52
N ASP A 260 0.40 5.65 10.86
CA ASP A 260 1.30 4.50 10.76
C ASP A 260 1.62 4.18 9.29
N VAL A 261 2.86 4.48 8.90
CA VAL A 261 3.35 4.29 7.54
C VAL A 261 3.62 2.82 7.23
N ASP A 262 4.06 2.02 8.21
CA ASP A 262 4.28 0.59 8.02
C ASP A 262 2.95 -0.13 7.84
N ALA A 263 1.91 0.26 8.58
CA ALA A 263 0.55 -0.27 8.42
C ALA A 263 -0.04 0.10 7.04
N CYS A 264 0.16 1.33 6.57
CA CYS A 264 -0.27 1.72 5.22
C CYS A 264 0.49 0.96 4.12
N ALA A 265 1.79 0.69 4.30
CA ALA A 265 2.55 -0.18 3.41
C ALA A 265 1.99 -1.61 3.39
N ALA A 266 1.67 -2.19 4.55
CA ALA A 266 1.05 -3.51 4.64
C ALA A 266 -0.31 -3.56 3.92
N LEU A 267 -1.13 -2.50 4.02
CA LEU A 267 -2.37 -2.39 3.26
C LEU A 267 -2.14 -2.33 1.75
N CYS A 268 -1.14 -1.57 1.30
CA CYS A 268 -0.77 -1.51 -0.11
C CYS A 268 -0.27 -2.88 -0.60
N ASN A 269 0.62 -3.56 0.13
CA ASN A 269 1.09 -4.91 -0.22
C ASN A 269 -0.05 -5.94 -0.27
N GLY A 270 -1.04 -5.82 0.62
CA GLY A 270 -2.21 -6.70 0.67
C GLY A 270 -3.39 -6.24 -0.20
N ARG A 271 -3.29 -5.12 -0.92
CA ARG A 271 -4.37 -4.61 -1.76
C ARG A 271 -4.59 -5.54 -2.94
N GLY A 272 -5.86 -5.89 -3.19
CA GLY A 272 -6.23 -6.66 -4.38
C GLY A 272 -5.81 -5.94 -5.66
N VAL A 273 -5.53 -6.72 -6.70
CA VAL A 273 -5.02 -6.22 -7.98
C VAL A 273 -6.10 -5.45 -8.73
N ASP A 274 -5.71 -4.35 -9.36
CA ASP A 274 -6.52 -3.69 -10.37
C ASP A 274 -6.39 -4.46 -11.70
N PRO A 275 -7.49 -4.76 -12.41
CA PRO A 275 -7.44 -5.57 -13.63
C PRO A 275 -6.67 -4.91 -14.78
N ASN A 276 -6.50 -3.58 -14.77
CA ASN A 276 -5.78 -2.83 -15.80
C ASN A 276 -4.46 -2.24 -15.27
N GLY A 277 -4.30 -2.14 -13.95
CA GLY A 277 -3.16 -1.49 -13.31
C GLY A 277 -2.22 -2.41 -12.55
N GLY A 278 -2.69 -3.60 -12.17
CA GLY A 278 -1.92 -4.58 -11.44
C GLY A 278 -1.92 -4.33 -9.93
N GLY A 279 -0.82 -4.66 -9.26
CA GLY A 279 -0.70 -4.51 -7.82
C GLY A 279 -0.50 -3.05 -7.38
N CYS A 280 -0.68 -2.80 -6.09
CA CYS A 280 -0.34 -1.50 -5.51
C CYS A 280 1.18 -1.26 -5.63
N ALA A 281 1.56 -0.15 -6.24
CA ALA A 281 2.94 0.30 -6.44
C ALA A 281 3.27 1.56 -5.61
N TYR A 282 2.25 2.26 -5.13
CA TYR A 282 2.40 3.54 -4.44
C TYR A 282 1.28 3.76 -3.42
N PHE A 283 1.60 4.43 -2.32
CA PHE A 283 0.58 4.95 -1.41
C PHE A 283 0.89 6.37 -0.94
N ASN A 284 -0.17 7.08 -0.60
CA ASN A 284 -0.13 8.39 0.04
C ASN A 284 -0.82 8.30 1.41
N ILE A 285 -0.08 8.57 2.48
CA ILE A 285 -0.61 8.63 3.84
C ILE A 285 -0.68 10.07 4.32
N TRP A 286 -1.83 10.46 4.86
CA TRP A 286 -2.08 11.83 5.32
C TRP A 286 -3.07 11.86 6.49
N ARG A 287 -3.04 12.94 7.27
CA ARG A 287 -3.93 13.17 8.41
C ARG A 287 -5.09 14.06 8.01
N ALA A 288 -6.31 13.60 8.25
CA ALA A 288 -7.54 14.38 8.12
C ALA A 288 -7.80 15.16 9.41
N VAL A 289 -7.90 16.49 9.28
CA VAL A 289 -8.26 17.39 10.38
C VAL A 289 -9.65 17.94 10.08
N VAL A 290 -10.65 17.62 10.91
CA VAL A 290 -12.01 18.14 10.76
C VAL A 290 -12.26 19.15 11.87
N ASN A 291 -12.67 20.37 11.50
CA ASN A 291 -12.90 21.45 12.48
C ASN A 291 -11.69 21.74 13.40
N GLY A 292 -10.48 21.59 12.86
CA GLY A 292 -9.23 21.83 13.60
C GLY A 292 -8.81 20.71 14.56
N VAL A 293 -9.52 19.58 14.55
CA VAL A 293 -9.24 18.38 15.38
C VAL A 293 -8.81 17.21 14.47
N PRO A 294 -7.70 16.51 14.77
CA PRO A 294 -7.35 15.25 14.10
C PRO A 294 -8.46 14.20 14.22
N THR A 295 -8.99 13.73 13.08
CA THR A 295 -10.14 12.80 13.04
C THR A 295 -9.78 11.43 12.51
N THR A 296 -8.92 11.35 11.49
CA THR A 296 -8.50 10.08 10.90
C THR A 296 -7.18 10.21 10.13
N TYR A 297 -6.59 9.06 9.80
CA TYR A 297 -5.38 8.95 9.01
C TYR A 297 -5.68 8.12 7.76
N THR A 298 -5.59 8.75 6.60
CA THR A 298 -5.98 8.15 5.34
C THR A 298 -4.77 7.55 4.65
N CYS A 299 -4.87 6.28 4.29
CA CYS A 299 -3.95 5.56 3.43
C CYS A 299 -4.59 5.40 2.04
N SER A 300 -4.23 6.27 1.10
CA SER A 300 -4.68 6.20 -0.30
C SER A 300 -3.70 5.37 -1.11
N MET A 301 -4.18 4.36 -1.84
CA MET A 301 -3.34 3.38 -2.56
C MET A 301 -3.48 3.55 -4.07
N TYR A 302 -2.40 3.30 -4.81
CA TYR A 302 -2.34 3.46 -6.25
C TYR A 302 -1.49 2.38 -6.92
N TYR A 303 -1.88 1.94 -8.11
CA TYR A 303 -1.07 1.07 -8.95
C TYR A 303 -0.09 1.86 -9.84
N LEU A 304 -0.34 3.16 -10.04
CA LEU A 304 0.62 4.09 -10.67
C LEU A 304 1.35 4.89 -9.59
N VAL A 305 2.65 5.08 -9.80
CA VAL A 305 3.46 5.92 -8.93
C VAL A 305 3.11 7.40 -9.16
N ALA A 306 2.75 8.09 -8.09
CA ALA A 306 2.51 9.52 -8.08
C ALA A 306 3.66 10.29 -7.40
N ASP A 307 3.68 11.61 -7.57
CA ASP A 307 4.66 12.51 -6.96
C ASP A 307 4.01 13.76 -6.34
N GLU A 308 4.84 14.68 -5.84
CA GLU A 308 4.40 15.92 -5.19
C GLU A 308 3.57 16.82 -6.12
N SER A 309 3.80 16.78 -7.44
CA SER A 309 3.07 17.63 -8.38
C SER A 309 1.57 17.32 -8.45
N THR A 310 1.20 16.09 -8.08
CA THR A 310 -0.19 15.63 -8.02
C THR A 310 -0.79 15.75 -6.61
N ALA A 311 -0.02 16.23 -5.62
CA ALA A 311 -0.45 16.41 -4.23
C ALA A 311 -1.31 17.68 -4.06
N VAL A 312 -2.41 17.75 -4.81
CA VAL A 312 -3.25 18.96 -4.97
C VAL A 312 -4.59 18.88 -4.25
N ASN A 313 -4.88 17.79 -3.53
CA ASN A 313 -6.07 17.68 -2.68
C ASN A 313 -5.77 18.23 -1.28
N TYR A 314 -6.26 19.43 -0.96
CA TYR A 314 -6.06 20.06 0.35
C TYR A 314 -7.21 19.81 1.34
N GLY A 315 -8.21 19.01 0.94
CA GLY A 315 -9.43 18.74 1.70
C GLY A 315 -10.68 19.39 1.11
N GLN A 316 -11.83 19.14 1.75
CA GLN A 316 -13.14 19.61 1.32
C GLN A 316 -14.04 19.92 2.54
N GLY A 317 -14.80 21.01 2.47
CA GLY A 317 -15.59 21.49 3.60
C GLY A 317 -14.70 21.84 4.80
N ASP A 318 -15.02 21.26 5.97
CA ASP A 318 -14.23 21.44 7.21
C ASP A 318 -13.06 20.46 7.34
N LEU A 319 -12.92 19.51 6.40
CA LEU A 319 -11.80 18.58 6.35
C LEU A 319 -10.61 19.26 5.69
N VAL A 320 -9.48 19.26 6.38
CA VAL A 320 -8.18 19.74 5.90
C VAL A 320 -7.19 18.59 5.88
N VAL A 321 -6.45 18.47 4.79
CA VAL A 321 -5.35 17.51 4.66
C VAL A 321 -4.08 18.08 5.30
N THR A 322 -3.40 17.26 6.10
CA THR A 322 -2.10 17.62 6.70
C THR A 322 -1.15 16.43 6.71
N LEU A 323 0.14 16.69 6.84
CA LEU A 323 1.19 15.67 7.00
C LEU A 323 1.20 14.63 5.87
N SER A 324 0.87 15.03 4.65
CA SER A 324 0.78 14.14 3.52
C SER A 324 2.17 13.69 3.08
N ARG A 325 2.37 12.38 2.92
CA ARG A 325 3.63 11.78 2.45
C ARG A 325 3.34 10.72 1.40
N GLY A 326 4.16 10.69 0.36
CA GLY A 326 4.08 9.73 -0.73
C GLY A 326 5.18 8.68 -0.64
N TYR A 327 4.84 7.41 -0.80
CA TYR A 327 5.79 6.30 -0.79
C TYR A 327 5.55 5.39 -1.98
N ARG A 328 6.63 5.05 -2.71
CA ARG A 328 6.58 4.06 -3.79
C ARG A 328 7.29 2.78 -3.39
N ARG A 329 6.80 1.65 -3.87
CA ARG A 329 7.49 0.37 -3.77
C ARG A 329 8.78 0.44 -4.58
N LYS A 330 9.84 -0.12 -4.02
CA LYS A 330 11.11 -0.29 -4.71
C LYS A 330 10.96 -1.46 -5.66
N ASP A 331 10.90 -1.15 -6.95
CA ASP A 331 11.03 -2.17 -7.98
C ASP A 331 12.49 -2.60 -8.09
N LEU A 332 12.74 -3.91 -8.05
CA LEU A 332 14.08 -4.46 -8.30
C LEU A 332 14.39 -4.55 -9.80
N LEU A 333 13.38 -4.44 -10.64
CA LEU A 333 13.54 -4.51 -12.07
C LEU A 333 13.78 -3.12 -12.65
N THR A 334 14.79 -3.03 -13.51
CA THR A 334 14.99 -1.83 -14.33
C THR A 334 14.15 -1.98 -15.59
N ASP A 335 13.32 -0.99 -15.89
CA ASP A 335 12.65 -0.86 -17.19
C ASP A 335 11.71 -2.04 -17.50
N GLY A 336 10.84 -2.34 -16.52
CA GLY A 336 9.86 -3.42 -16.59
C GLY A 336 8.81 -3.30 -17.70
N GLY A 337 8.54 -2.07 -18.16
CA GLY A 337 7.67 -1.77 -19.30
C GLY A 337 8.41 -1.62 -20.63
N PHE A 338 9.72 -1.95 -20.69
CA PHE A 338 10.53 -1.94 -21.91
C PHE A 338 10.70 -0.57 -22.62
N GLU A 339 10.31 0.52 -21.99
CA GLU A 339 10.36 1.89 -22.53
C GLU A 339 11.77 2.42 -22.77
N GLY A 340 12.79 1.84 -22.14
CA GLY A 340 14.20 2.22 -22.37
C GLY A 340 14.73 1.83 -23.76
N TYR A 341 14.01 0.99 -24.52
CA TYR A 341 14.36 0.69 -25.91
C TYR A 341 13.90 1.79 -26.86
N THR A 342 14.79 2.74 -27.17
CA THR A 342 14.49 3.97 -27.93
C THR A 342 15.22 4.05 -29.27
N ALA A 343 15.38 2.92 -29.97
CA ALA A 343 16.12 2.88 -31.24
C ALA A 343 15.34 3.51 -32.42
N CYS A 344 14.06 3.83 -32.25
CA CYS A 344 13.18 4.41 -33.25
C CYS A 344 12.06 5.22 -32.59
N ASP A 345 11.26 5.93 -33.41
CA ASP A 345 10.16 6.80 -32.94
C ASP A 345 8.76 6.17 -33.10
N ASP A 346 8.62 5.04 -33.81
CA ASP A 346 7.30 4.47 -34.15
C ASP A 346 7.29 2.95 -34.03
N PHE A 347 8.05 2.27 -34.90
CA PHE A 347 8.14 0.81 -34.91
C PHE A 347 9.58 0.33 -35.11
N CYS A 348 10.05 -0.43 -34.14
CA CYS A 348 11.26 -1.23 -34.26
C CYS A 348 11.26 -2.31 -33.19
N PHE A 349 12.15 -3.28 -33.33
CA PHE A 349 12.35 -4.29 -32.32
C PHE A 349 13.78 -4.81 -32.36
N THR A 350 14.21 -5.44 -31.27
CA THR A 350 15.54 -6.02 -31.12
C THR A 350 15.45 -7.32 -30.34
N ALA A 351 16.40 -8.24 -30.53
CA ALA A 351 16.54 -9.40 -29.66
C ALA A 351 16.93 -8.98 -28.23
N SER A 352 17.71 -7.90 -28.07
CA SER A 352 18.24 -7.48 -26.77
C SER A 352 18.64 -6.01 -26.76
N TYR A 353 18.67 -5.41 -25.57
CA TYR A 353 19.26 -4.09 -25.32
C TYR A 353 19.87 -4.05 -23.92
N ALA A 354 20.18 -2.85 -23.39
CA ALA A 354 20.89 -2.70 -22.13
C ALA A 354 20.18 -3.36 -20.93
N ASN A 355 18.85 -3.36 -20.89
CA ASN A 355 18.08 -3.82 -19.72
C ASN A 355 17.51 -5.23 -19.87
N TRP A 356 17.33 -5.73 -21.10
CA TRP A 356 16.70 -7.02 -21.38
C TRP A 356 17.38 -7.81 -22.49
N ILE A 357 17.34 -9.13 -22.35
CA ILE A 357 17.94 -10.11 -23.24
C ILE A 357 16.88 -11.13 -23.66
N GLY A 358 16.52 -11.13 -24.94
CA GLY A 358 15.79 -12.18 -25.62
C GLY A 358 16.74 -13.24 -26.19
N THR A 359 16.38 -14.50 -26.04
CA THR A 359 17.17 -15.64 -26.52
C THR A 359 16.30 -16.65 -27.27
N SER A 360 16.89 -17.21 -28.32
CA SER A 360 16.32 -18.28 -29.12
C SER A 360 16.96 -19.64 -28.78
N PRO A 361 16.19 -20.73 -28.74
CA PRO A 361 16.73 -22.08 -28.72
C PRO A 361 17.50 -22.39 -30.01
N ALA A 362 18.22 -23.52 -30.01
CA ALA A 362 19.04 -23.92 -31.15
C ALA A 362 18.24 -23.98 -32.47
N GLY A 363 18.72 -23.23 -33.46
CA GLY A 363 18.13 -23.12 -34.80
C GLY A 363 16.82 -22.36 -34.86
N GLY A 364 16.46 -21.61 -33.81
CA GLY A 364 15.42 -20.58 -33.91
C GLY A 364 16.04 -19.19 -34.10
N ASP A 365 15.22 -18.22 -34.47
CA ASP A 365 15.63 -16.82 -34.66
C ASP A 365 14.57 -15.86 -34.11
N LEU A 366 15.01 -14.88 -33.31
CA LEU A 366 14.14 -13.85 -32.72
C LEU A 366 12.90 -14.41 -31.99
N ASP A 367 13.05 -15.55 -31.32
CA ASP A 367 11.98 -16.22 -30.56
C ASP A 367 11.62 -15.47 -29.27
N ALA A 368 12.47 -14.54 -28.85
CA ALA A 368 12.15 -13.54 -27.85
C ALA A 368 12.73 -12.20 -28.30
N SER A 369 11.90 -11.17 -28.32
CA SER A 369 12.26 -9.85 -28.84
C SER A 369 11.64 -8.76 -27.97
N ILE A 370 12.18 -7.54 -28.05
CA ILE A 370 11.65 -6.33 -27.41
C ILE A 370 11.17 -5.41 -28.52
N PHE A 371 9.91 -5.01 -28.47
CA PHE A 371 9.27 -4.11 -29.42
C PHE A 371 9.12 -2.72 -28.82
N PHE A 372 9.29 -1.71 -29.67
CA PHE A 372 8.81 -0.36 -29.45
C PHE A 372 7.68 -0.14 -30.47
N PHE A 373 6.44 -0.36 -30.05
CA PHE A 373 5.22 -0.12 -30.82
C PHE A 373 3.99 -0.10 -29.89
N HIS A 374 3.33 1.05 -29.79
CA HIS A 374 2.20 1.27 -28.87
C HIS A 374 1.08 0.23 -29.01
N ASN A 375 0.76 -0.23 -30.22
CA ASN A 375 -0.30 -1.22 -30.42
C ASN A 375 0.00 -2.60 -29.82
N TYR A 376 1.24 -2.87 -29.42
CA TYR A 376 1.63 -4.10 -28.75
C TYR A 376 1.78 -3.94 -27.24
N ALA A 377 2.00 -2.71 -26.76
CA ALA A 377 2.23 -2.41 -25.36
C ALA A 377 0.92 -2.43 -24.57
N HIS A 378 0.99 -2.85 -23.30
CA HIS A 378 -0.06 -2.63 -22.33
C HIS A 378 -0.09 -1.18 -21.87
N THR A 379 1.10 -0.61 -21.58
CA THR A 379 1.26 0.82 -21.33
C THR A 379 2.45 1.37 -22.12
N GLY A 380 2.38 2.64 -22.53
CA GLY A 380 3.48 3.26 -23.28
C GLY A 380 3.65 2.69 -24.70
N HIS A 381 4.89 2.36 -25.06
CA HIS A 381 5.29 1.88 -26.38
C HIS A 381 6.07 0.56 -26.33
N GLY A 382 6.66 0.20 -25.20
CA GLY A 382 7.49 -0.97 -25.02
C GLY A 382 6.67 -2.26 -24.81
N SER A 383 7.14 -3.39 -25.33
CA SER A 383 6.66 -4.71 -24.90
C SER A 383 7.68 -5.80 -25.20
N GLY A 384 7.67 -6.86 -24.39
CA GLY A 384 8.35 -8.11 -24.68
C GLY A 384 7.48 -9.03 -25.54
N LEU A 385 8.06 -9.66 -26.56
CA LEU A 385 7.44 -10.72 -27.36
C LEU A 385 8.11 -12.05 -27.06
N LEU A 386 7.29 -13.10 -26.91
CA LEU A 386 7.68 -14.51 -26.94
C LEU A 386 7.05 -15.19 -28.18
N GLY A 387 7.88 -15.92 -28.92
CA GLY A 387 7.63 -16.50 -30.24
C GLY A 387 8.37 -15.76 -31.36
N ALA A 388 8.77 -16.47 -32.41
CA ALA A 388 9.53 -15.94 -33.53
C ALA A 388 8.87 -14.68 -34.14
N ALA A 389 9.57 -13.54 -34.07
CA ALA A 389 9.03 -12.24 -34.48
C ALA A 389 8.52 -12.21 -35.94
N PHE A 390 9.19 -12.94 -36.84
CA PHE A 390 8.82 -13.04 -38.25
C PHE A 390 7.93 -14.26 -38.56
N GLY A 391 7.59 -15.07 -37.57
CA GLY A 391 6.76 -16.27 -37.73
C GLY A 391 7.39 -17.36 -38.61
N ASP A 392 8.71 -17.39 -38.70
CA ASP A 392 9.50 -18.34 -39.49
C ASP A 392 9.67 -19.71 -38.82
N ASP A 393 9.51 -19.80 -37.50
CA ASP A 393 9.44 -21.06 -36.78
C ASP A 393 8.48 -21.04 -35.57
N ASN A 394 8.26 -22.22 -34.98
CA ASN A 394 7.32 -22.45 -33.88
C ASN A 394 8.00 -22.76 -32.54
N LYS A 395 9.19 -22.21 -32.30
CA LYS A 395 9.94 -22.42 -31.06
C LYS A 395 9.58 -21.38 -30.02
N ALA A 396 9.83 -21.77 -28.76
CA ALA A 396 9.64 -20.90 -27.61
C ALA A 396 10.93 -20.13 -27.32
N GLY A 397 10.80 -18.82 -27.10
CA GLY A 397 11.91 -17.97 -26.69
C GLY A 397 12.00 -17.85 -25.18
N THR A 398 13.05 -17.15 -24.74
CA THR A 398 13.20 -16.74 -23.35
C THR A 398 13.63 -15.29 -23.27
N LEU A 399 12.87 -14.50 -22.51
CA LEU A 399 13.12 -13.09 -22.23
C LEU A 399 13.54 -12.93 -20.77
N ALA A 400 14.66 -12.26 -20.51
CA ALA A 400 15.18 -12.08 -19.15
C ALA A 400 15.79 -10.68 -18.97
N PRO A 401 15.79 -10.13 -17.74
CA PRO A 401 16.56 -8.94 -17.43
C PRO A 401 18.05 -9.20 -17.68
N ALA A 402 18.78 -8.18 -18.15
CA ALA A 402 20.20 -8.31 -18.51
C ALA A 402 21.09 -8.58 -17.29
N HIS A 403 20.62 -8.26 -16.10
CA HIS A 403 21.32 -8.42 -14.83
C HIS A 403 20.46 -9.21 -13.83
N ALA A 404 21.13 -9.95 -12.95
CA ALA A 404 20.46 -10.61 -11.84
C ALA A 404 19.87 -9.58 -10.87
N LEU A 405 18.72 -9.92 -10.30
CA LEU A 405 17.98 -9.07 -9.37
C LEU A 405 18.73 -8.98 -8.04
N GLN A 406 18.86 -7.78 -7.49
CA GLN A 406 19.52 -7.58 -6.19
C GLN A 406 18.57 -7.93 -5.04
N THR A 407 18.35 -9.21 -4.84
CA THR A 407 17.48 -9.78 -3.81
C THR A 407 18.22 -10.16 -2.52
N ASP A 408 17.51 -10.17 -1.40
CA ASP A 408 17.99 -10.62 -0.11
C ASP A 408 17.65 -12.10 0.10
N SER A 409 18.64 -12.92 0.45
CA SER A 409 18.41 -14.36 0.73
C SER A 409 17.40 -14.56 1.86
N GLY A 410 16.41 -15.43 1.62
CA GLY A 410 15.35 -15.79 2.57
C GLY A 410 14.19 -14.80 2.64
N VAL A 411 14.23 -13.70 1.89
CA VAL A 411 13.16 -12.71 1.82
C VAL A 411 12.15 -13.11 0.74
N SER A 412 10.87 -12.84 0.99
CA SER A 412 9.79 -13.06 0.01
C SER A 412 9.66 -11.87 -0.95
N TYR A 413 9.46 -12.18 -2.23
CA TYR A 413 9.22 -11.21 -3.29
C TYR A 413 7.97 -11.59 -4.07
N VAL A 414 7.40 -10.60 -4.74
CA VAL A 414 6.25 -10.75 -5.64
C VAL A 414 6.70 -10.30 -7.03
N VAL A 415 6.57 -11.20 -8.00
CA VAL A 415 6.77 -10.92 -9.43
C VAL A 415 5.40 -10.66 -10.03
N GLN A 416 5.24 -9.52 -10.70
CA GLN A 416 4.01 -9.11 -11.38
C GLN A 416 4.33 -8.85 -12.85
N ALA A 417 3.38 -9.17 -13.74
CA ALA A 417 3.46 -8.82 -15.15
C ALA A 417 2.07 -8.80 -15.77
N PHE A 418 1.93 -8.10 -16.89
CA PHE A 418 0.80 -8.20 -17.79
C PHE A 418 1.17 -9.06 -18.99
N VAL A 419 0.29 -9.99 -19.37
CA VAL A 419 0.52 -10.89 -20.51
C VAL A 419 -0.66 -10.91 -21.47
N SER A 420 -0.38 -10.94 -22.78
CA SER A 420 -1.41 -10.98 -23.82
C SER A 420 -1.06 -12.00 -24.90
N SER A 421 -2.04 -12.76 -25.38
CA SER A 421 -1.93 -13.60 -26.59
C SER A 421 -2.97 -13.17 -27.63
N ALA A 422 -3.43 -11.92 -27.57
CA ALA A 422 -4.51 -11.41 -28.40
C ALA A 422 -4.11 -11.07 -29.85
N PHE A 423 -3.21 -11.85 -30.47
CA PHE A 423 -2.63 -11.52 -31.78
C PHE A 423 -3.27 -12.27 -32.95
N SER A 424 -3.07 -13.58 -33.05
CA SER A 424 -3.56 -14.38 -34.19
C SER A 424 -5.03 -14.80 -34.09
N GLY A 425 -5.68 -14.50 -32.97
CA GLY A 425 -7.03 -14.92 -32.64
C GLY A 425 -7.11 -16.29 -31.97
N ALA A 426 -8.24 -16.53 -31.30
CA ALA A 426 -8.38 -17.61 -30.31
C ALA A 426 -8.02 -19.02 -30.80
N SER A 427 -8.30 -19.35 -32.07
CA SER A 427 -8.02 -20.68 -32.62
C SER A 427 -6.52 -20.94 -32.79
N LEU A 428 -5.76 -19.93 -33.21
CA LEU A 428 -4.33 -20.07 -33.50
C LEU A 428 -3.47 -19.83 -32.24
N GLU A 429 -4.02 -19.07 -31.30
CA GLU A 429 -3.44 -18.79 -29.98
C GLU A 429 -3.86 -19.82 -28.92
N ALA A 430 -4.58 -20.89 -29.29
CA ALA A 430 -4.99 -21.93 -28.36
C ALA A 430 -3.82 -22.60 -27.63
N GLY A 431 -2.63 -22.60 -28.27
CA GLY A 431 -1.38 -23.11 -27.72
C GLY A 431 -0.49 -22.04 -27.06
N ALA A 432 -0.94 -20.79 -26.91
CA ALA A 432 -0.15 -19.73 -26.29
C ALA A 432 0.24 -20.12 -24.86
N LYS A 433 1.46 -19.82 -24.46
CA LYS A 433 2.01 -20.18 -23.16
C LYS A 433 3.06 -19.16 -22.75
N VAL A 434 3.03 -18.75 -21.49
CA VAL A 434 4.14 -18.06 -20.83
C VAL A 434 4.34 -18.62 -19.42
N GLU A 435 5.60 -18.89 -19.10
CA GLU A 435 6.07 -19.34 -17.80
C GLU A 435 6.92 -18.25 -17.17
N ILE A 436 6.60 -17.87 -15.93
CA ILE A 436 7.48 -17.04 -15.11
C ILE A 436 8.45 -17.99 -14.43
N LEU A 437 9.74 -17.84 -14.71
CA LEU A 437 10.80 -18.66 -14.17
C LEU A 437 11.60 -17.87 -13.14
N TRP A 438 11.72 -18.41 -11.93
CA TRP A 438 12.60 -17.92 -10.87
C TRP A 438 13.76 -18.90 -10.68
N ASN A 439 14.99 -18.46 -10.95
CA ASN A 439 16.19 -19.31 -10.99
C ASN A 439 16.01 -20.56 -11.87
N GLY A 440 15.30 -20.41 -13.00
CA GLY A 440 15.01 -21.49 -13.93
C GLY A 440 13.90 -22.45 -13.49
N GLN A 441 13.25 -22.22 -12.35
CA GLN A 441 12.08 -22.98 -11.89
C GLN A 441 10.80 -22.23 -12.24
N SER A 442 9.81 -22.91 -12.81
CA SER A 442 8.50 -22.31 -13.10
C SER A 442 7.75 -22.02 -11.80
N VAL A 443 7.45 -20.74 -11.57
CA VAL A 443 6.73 -20.25 -10.38
C VAL A 443 5.31 -19.77 -10.71
N ALA A 444 5.04 -19.47 -11.97
CA ALA A 444 3.70 -19.26 -12.49
C ALA A 444 3.64 -19.63 -13.98
N THR A 445 2.44 -19.96 -14.46
CA THR A 445 2.21 -20.29 -15.86
C THR A 445 0.86 -19.77 -16.30
N LYS A 446 0.82 -19.12 -17.46
CA LYS A 446 -0.41 -18.76 -18.17
C LYS A 446 -0.44 -19.50 -19.51
N THR A 447 -1.57 -20.14 -19.80
CA THR A 447 -1.79 -20.89 -21.04
C THR A 447 -3.08 -20.48 -21.74
N GLY A 448 -3.11 -20.66 -23.05
CA GLY A 448 -4.24 -20.41 -23.93
C GLY A 448 -4.44 -18.94 -24.25
N PHE A 449 -5.39 -18.70 -25.15
CA PHE A 449 -5.75 -17.36 -25.62
C PHE A 449 -6.26 -16.45 -24.49
N THR A 450 -5.81 -15.20 -24.52
CA THR A 450 -6.35 -14.10 -23.72
C THR A 450 -6.90 -13.04 -24.67
N GLY A 451 -8.10 -12.52 -24.38
CA GLY A 451 -8.75 -11.49 -25.20
C GLY A 451 -8.13 -10.09 -25.09
N GLY A 452 -6.99 -9.97 -24.41
CA GLY A 452 -6.28 -8.76 -24.08
C GLY A 452 -5.18 -9.07 -23.07
N TYR A 453 -4.59 -8.01 -22.50
CA TYR A 453 -3.66 -8.13 -21.39
C TYR A 453 -4.37 -8.64 -20.14
N VAL A 454 -3.74 -9.59 -19.46
CA VAL A 454 -4.19 -10.11 -18.17
C VAL A 454 -3.04 -10.07 -17.17
N PHE A 455 -3.36 -9.67 -15.95
CA PHE A 455 -2.41 -9.67 -14.86
C PHE A 455 -2.02 -11.10 -14.45
N VAL A 456 -0.73 -11.33 -14.25
CA VAL A 456 -0.16 -12.55 -13.68
C VAL A 456 0.79 -12.21 -12.55
N GLU A 457 0.78 -13.03 -11.50
CA GLU A 457 1.59 -12.83 -10.31
C GLU A 457 2.17 -14.16 -9.81
N ALA A 458 3.36 -14.08 -9.21
CA ALA A 458 3.99 -15.18 -8.50
C ALA A 458 4.70 -14.68 -7.22
N SER A 459 4.46 -15.35 -6.10
CA SER A 459 5.26 -15.15 -4.88
C SER A 459 6.46 -16.11 -4.86
N VAL A 460 7.63 -15.59 -4.54
CA VAL A 460 8.90 -16.34 -4.54
C VAL A 460 9.71 -16.04 -3.29
N VAL A 461 10.54 -16.99 -2.85
CA VAL A 461 11.53 -16.76 -1.79
C VAL A 461 12.91 -16.68 -2.44
N ALA A 462 13.59 -15.56 -2.21
CA ALA A 462 14.88 -15.28 -2.82
C ALA A 462 16.03 -16.13 -2.23
N ALA A 463 16.95 -16.53 -3.10
CA ALA A 463 18.25 -17.10 -2.71
C ALA A 463 19.36 -16.03 -2.65
N GLY A 464 19.08 -14.82 -3.12
CA GLY A 464 20.02 -13.71 -3.24
C GLY A 464 20.69 -13.69 -4.62
N ASN A 465 20.72 -12.52 -5.26
CA ASN A 465 21.13 -12.36 -6.67
C ASN A 465 20.34 -13.27 -7.62
N ASP A 466 19.03 -13.32 -7.45
CA ASP A 466 18.14 -14.24 -8.18
C ASP A 466 17.98 -13.85 -9.66
N LYS A 467 17.64 -14.84 -10.49
CA LYS A 467 17.35 -14.65 -11.92
C LYS A 467 15.86 -14.78 -12.20
N LEU A 468 15.31 -13.77 -12.84
CA LEU A 468 13.97 -13.80 -13.43
C LEU A 468 14.08 -14.07 -14.94
N SER A 469 13.18 -14.86 -15.49
CA SER A 469 12.98 -14.95 -16.94
C SER A 469 11.56 -15.37 -17.28
N PHE A 470 11.10 -15.03 -18.48
CA PHE A 470 9.84 -15.46 -19.04
C PHE A 470 10.13 -16.38 -20.23
N ALA A 471 9.53 -17.56 -20.24
CA ALA A 471 9.74 -18.53 -21.31
C ALA A 471 8.40 -18.96 -21.91
N GLY A 472 8.34 -19.11 -23.22
CA GLY A 472 7.10 -19.48 -23.89
C GLY A 472 6.97 -18.83 -25.26
N GLY A 473 5.71 -18.65 -25.69
CA GLY A 473 5.32 -18.26 -27.04
C GLY A 473 5.75 -19.30 -28.09
N ALA A 474 5.13 -19.28 -29.25
CA ALA A 474 5.58 -20.01 -30.44
C ALA A 474 4.73 -19.54 -31.60
N ALA A 475 5.28 -19.09 -32.73
CA ALA A 475 4.42 -18.67 -33.83
C ALA A 475 3.54 -19.86 -34.33
N PRO A 476 2.25 -19.63 -34.65
CA PRO A 476 1.53 -18.35 -34.65
C PRO A 476 0.86 -17.99 -33.32
N ALA A 477 1.16 -18.69 -32.23
CA ALA A 477 0.69 -18.44 -30.87
C ALA A 477 1.63 -17.51 -30.08
N TRP A 478 1.68 -16.23 -30.45
CA TRP A 478 2.58 -15.25 -29.83
C TRP A 478 2.10 -14.84 -28.43
N THR A 479 3.04 -14.50 -27.55
CA THR A 479 2.70 -13.97 -26.22
C THR A 479 3.48 -12.70 -25.95
N PHE A 480 2.76 -11.62 -25.68
CA PHE A 480 3.29 -10.33 -25.27
C PHE A 480 3.36 -10.25 -23.75
N ILE A 481 4.38 -9.56 -23.25
CA ILE A 481 4.63 -9.31 -21.83
C ILE A 481 4.89 -7.82 -21.68
N ASP A 482 4.31 -7.22 -20.66
CA ASP A 482 4.52 -5.82 -20.32
C ASP A 482 4.36 -5.57 -18.82
N ASP A 483 4.75 -4.37 -18.35
CA ASP A 483 4.63 -3.90 -16.97
C ASP A 483 5.12 -4.93 -15.94
N VAL A 484 6.35 -5.40 -16.14
CA VAL A 484 6.97 -6.36 -15.24
C VAL A 484 7.50 -5.65 -14.01
N HIS A 485 7.11 -6.12 -12.82
CA HIS A 485 7.58 -5.57 -11.55
C HIS A 485 8.07 -6.68 -10.63
N VAL A 486 9.10 -6.40 -9.84
CA VAL A 486 9.55 -7.29 -8.76
C VAL A 486 9.65 -6.49 -7.46
N TYR A 487 8.70 -6.72 -6.58
CA TYR A 487 8.63 -6.05 -5.29
C TYR A 487 8.96 -6.98 -4.14
N LYS A 488 9.54 -6.42 -3.08
CA LYS A 488 9.59 -7.10 -1.78
C LYS A 488 8.16 -7.24 -1.23
N ALA A 489 7.83 -8.44 -0.75
CA ALA A 489 6.49 -8.80 -0.27
C ALA A 489 6.17 -8.18 1.10
#